data_AF-W8RXN4-F1
#
_entry.id   AF-W8RXN4-F1
#
_cell.length_a   1.000
_cell.length_b   1.000
_cell.length_c   1.000
_cell.angle_alpha   90.00
_cell.angle_beta   90.00
_cell.angle_gamma   90.00
#
_symmetry.space_group_name_H-M   'P 1'
#
loop_
_entity.id
_entity.type
_entity.pdbx_description
1 polymer ?
#
loop_
_entity_poly.entity_id
_entity_poly.type
_entity_poly.pdbx_seq_one_letter_code
_entity_poly.pdbx_strand_id
1 'polypeptide(L)'
;MRALADFIMRGRMQAIVVVAGSAALPMLFWLCAAAGSLVLLRRGLNDALGVLVWAVLPAMVWWYFGDPRTLLVLLGSFGLALLLRNQRSWPRVMLCSVGLGLLYAWALGVVFGEPIAALAAELQKMLPDMLSDAYQQLSVEEQARLGALLTPVLTGLLAALLQITTLLSLILGRYWQALLYNPGGFGLEFRTLRFSPAPAMVLLAGMLLGPSLGVQLAMLAPLCSVPLVFAGIALMHGLVAQSRMSRFWLVGLYVTLVLFMQLIYPLLAVMAIVDSLFDFRGRASRDDDAGPANGEG
;
A
#
# COMPACT_ATOMS: atom_id res chain seq x y z
N MET A 1 -4.94 9.38 19.32
CA MET A 1 -5.73 8.53 18.39
C MET A 1 -6.88 7.77 19.07
N ARG A 2 -6.74 7.26 20.31
CA ARG A 2 -7.82 6.48 20.98
C ARG A 2 -9.17 7.20 21.06
N ALA A 3 -9.17 8.48 21.45
CA ALA A 3 -10.40 9.27 21.60
C ALA A 3 -11.25 9.35 20.31
N LEU A 4 -10.61 9.46 19.14
CA LEU A 4 -11.31 9.48 17.85
C LEU A 4 -11.92 8.11 17.54
N ALA A 5 -11.16 7.03 17.76
CA ALA A 5 -11.66 5.67 17.59
C ALA A 5 -12.84 5.38 18.53
N ASP A 6 -12.74 5.79 19.81
CA ASP A 6 -13.83 5.70 20.78
C ASP A 6 -15.05 6.47 20.27
N PHE A 7 -14.87 7.72 19.81
CA PHE A 7 -15.96 8.54 19.29
C PHE A 7 -16.69 7.88 18.12
N ILE A 8 -15.94 7.35 17.13
CA ILE A 8 -16.51 6.61 15.99
C ILE A 8 -17.34 5.41 16.49
N MET A 9 -16.85 4.71 17.51
CA MET A 9 -17.50 3.49 18.01
C MET A 9 -18.63 3.72 19.04
N ARG A 10 -18.80 4.94 19.57
CA ARG A 10 -19.84 5.29 20.56
C ARG A 10 -21.26 5.05 20.06
N GLY A 11 -21.51 5.20 18.76
CA GLY A 11 -22.85 5.01 18.20
C GLY A 11 -22.88 5.17 16.68
N ARG A 12 -24.02 4.84 16.07
CA ARG A 12 -24.19 4.90 14.61
C ARG A 12 -24.08 6.33 14.08
N MET A 13 -24.68 7.30 14.77
CA MET A 13 -24.65 8.70 14.34
C MET A 13 -23.24 9.30 14.37
N GLN A 14 -22.46 8.99 15.40
CA GLN A 14 -21.07 9.45 15.51
C GLN A 14 -20.22 8.90 14.37
N ALA A 15 -20.39 7.61 14.05
CA ALA A 15 -19.73 7.00 12.90
C ALA A 15 -20.13 7.68 11.57
N ILE A 16 -21.42 7.93 11.36
CA ILE A 16 -21.93 8.61 10.16
C ILE A 16 -21.34 10.01 10.03
N VAL A 17 -21.32 10.80 11.10
CA VAL A 17 -20.77 12.16 11.09
C VAL A 17 -19.29 12.16 10.70
N VAL A 18 -18.49 11.27 11.28
CA VAL A 18 -17.05 11.19 10.93
C VAL A 18 -16.87 10.75 9.49
N VAL A 19 -17.54 9.68 9.07
CA VAL A 19 -17.40 9.08 7.74
C VAL A 19 -17.91 10.03 6.65
N ALA A 20 -19.14 10.54 6.75
CA ALA A 20 -19.70 11.46 5.75
C ALA A 20 -18.96 12.81 5.73
N GLY A 21 -18.64 13.37 6.91
CA GLY A 21 -17.92 14.64 7.02
C GLY A 21 -16.51 14.57 6.44
N SER A 22 -15.79 13.47 6.67
CA SER A 22 -14.46 13.28 6.09
C SER A 22 -14.49 12.91 4.60
N ALA A 23 -15.53 12.22 4.11
CA ALA A 23 -15.72 11.97 2.68
C ALA A 23 -16.02 13.26 1.90
N ALA A 24 -16.74 14.20 2.52
CA ALA A 24 -17.06 15.48 1.91
C ALA A 24 -15.86 16.44 1.79
N LEU A 25 -14.73 16.14 2.45
CA LEU A 25 -13.54 16.98 2.45
C LEU A 25 -12.43 16.35 1.58
N PRO A 26 -11.97 17.00 0.49
CA PRO A 26 -11.05 16.42 -0.49
C PRO A 26 -9.76 15.81 0.06
N MET A 27 -9.27 16.28 1.20
CA MET A 27 -8.02 15.81 1.81
C MET A 27 -8.23 14.79 2.94
N LEU A 28 -9.48 14.48 3.30
CA LEU A 28 -9.81 13.61 4.44
C LEU A 28 -10.52 12.31 4.02
N PHE A 29 -10.62 12.00 2.73
CA PHE A 29 -11.26 10.73 2.31
C PHE A 29 -10.54 9.48 2.85
N TRP A 30 -9.22 9.55 3.13
CA TRP A 30 -8.48 8.46 3.79
C TRP A 30 -8.96 8.24 5.23
N LEU A 31 -9.35 9.31 5.93
CA LEU A 31 -9.93 9.23 7.28
C LEU A 31 -11.31 8.58 7.21
N CYS A 32 -12.11 8.92 6.20
CA CYS A 32 -13.38 8.26 5.93
C CYS A 32 -13.19 6.75 5.71
N ALA A 33 -12.24 6.38 4.84
CA ALA A 33 -11.90 4.99 4.56
C ALA A 33 -11.48 4.25 5.84
N ALA A 34 -10.60 4.85 6.66
CA ALA A 34 -10.16 4.26 7.92
C ALA A 34 -11.29 4.09 8.94
N ALA A 35 -12.15 5.10 9.09
CA ALA A 35 -13.29 5.06 10.01
C ALA A 35 -14.32 4.01 9.56
N GLY A 36 -14.62 3.93 8.27
CA GLY A 36 -15.50 2.90 7.70
C GLY A 36 -14.90 1.50 7.84
N SER A 37 -13.61 1.32 7.57
CA SER A 37 -12.90 0.05 7.80
C SER A 37 -12.93 -0.36 9.27
N LEU A 38 -12.78 0.56 10.24
CA LEU A 38 -12.92 0.26 11.67
C LEU A 38 -14.32 -0.29 12.00
N VAL A 39 -15.37 0.39 11.55
CA VAL A 39 -16.76 -0.02 11.80
C VAL A 39 -17.02 -1.40 11.19
N LEU A 40 -16.58 -1.62 9.94
CA LEU A 40 -16.75 -2.88 9.23
C LEU A 40 -15.95 -4.02 9.85
N LEU A 41 -14.68 -3.80 10.21
CA LEU A 41 -13.84 -4.80 10.88
C LEU A 41 -14.41 -5.21 12.23
N ARG A 42 -15.07 -4.31 12.97
CA ARG A 42 -15.66 -4.60 14.28
C ARG A 42 -17.06 -5.21 14.17
N ARG A 43 -18.00 -4.53 13.50
CA ARG A 43 -19.43 -4.90 13.48
C ARG A 43 -19.81 -5.83 12.32
N GLY A 44 -18.94 -5.98 11.32
CA GLY A 44 -19.24 -6.78 10.12
C GLY A 44 -20.06 -5.99 9.09
N LEU A 45 -20.29 -6.60 7.94
CA LEU A 45 -20.90 -5.90 6.81
C LEU A 45 -22.33 -5.41 7.11
N ASN A 46 -23.19 -6.30 7.60
CA ASN A 46 -24.61 -6.00 7.81
C ASN A 46 -24.83 -4.77 8.71
N ASP A 47 -24.08 -4.68 9.81
CA ASP A 47 -24.18 -3.56 10.74
C ASP A 47 -23.43 -2.31 10.24
N ALA A 48 -22.40 -2.47 9.41
CA ALA A 48 -21.63 -1.37 8.86
C ALA A 48 -22.33 -0.68 7.69
N LEU A 49 -23.12 -1.40 6.87
CA LEU A 49 -23.78 -0.86 5.67
C LEU A 49 -24.52 0.45 5.95
N GLY A 50 -25.26 0.53 7.06
CA GLY A 50 -25.99 1.74 7.47
C GLY A 50 -25.10 2.96 7.75
N VAL A 51 -23.80 2.78 7.95
CA VAL A 51 -22.80 3.86 8.06
C VAL A 51 -22.09 4.08 6.72
N LEU A 52 -21.72 3.00 6.04
CA LEU A 52 -20.92 3.07 4.80
C LEU A 52 -21.69 3.72 3.64
N VAL A 53 -23.02 3.57 3.58
CA VAL A 53 -23.85 4.27 2.57
C VAL A 53 -23.65 5.79 2.65
N TRP A 54 -23.53 6.35 3.86
CA TRP A 54 -23.28 7.78 4.05
C TRP A 54 -21.85 8.21 3.68
N ALA A 55 -20.90 7.28 3.66
CA ALA A 55 -19.55 7.50 3.10
C ALA A 55 -19.59 7.68 1.59
N VAL A 56 -20.41 6.84 0.94
CA VAL A 56 -20.47 6.73 -0.51
C VAL A 56 -21.16 7.94 -1.13
N LEU A 57 -22.16 8.53 -0.45
CA LEU A 57 -22.88 9.69 -1.00
C LEU A 57 -21.97 10.87 -1.38
N PRO A 58 -21.11 11.43 -0.49
CA PRO A 58 -20.18 12.48 -0.90
C PRO A 58 -19.16 12.00 -1.95
N ALA A 59 -18.75 10.74 -1.90
CA ALA A 59 -17.82 10.18 -2.88
C ALA A 59 -18.43 10.11 -4.30
N MET A 60 -19.72 9.82 -4.40
CA MET A 60 -20.47 9.87 -5.67
C MET A 60 -20.60 11.30 -6.18
N VAL A 61 -20.74 12.29 -5.29
CA VAL A 61 -20.75 13.71 -5.68
C VAL A 61 -19.39 14.10 -6.28
N TRP A 62 -18.27 13.70 -5.66
CA TRP A 62 -16.94 13.94 -6.24
C TRP A 62 -16.78 13.29 -7.61
N TRP A 63 -17.25 12.05 -7.76
CA TRP A 63 -17.21 11.38 -9.06
C TRP A 63 -18.06 12.13 -10.11
N TYR A 64 -19.25 12.61 -9.74
CA TYR A 64 -20.06 13.44 -10.63
C TYR A 64 -19.31 14.68 -11.14
N PHE A 65 -18.45 15.27 -10.30
CA PHE A 65 -17.55 16.37 -10.68
C PHE A 65 -16.21 15.92 -11.32
N GLY A 66 -16.09 14.65 -11.69
CA GLY A 66 -14.92 14.12 -12.41
C GLY A 66 -13.78 13.61 -11.54
N ASP A 67 -13.95 13.50 -10.20
CA ASP A 67 -12.94 12.89 -9.32
C ASP A 67 -13.42 11.55 -8.71
N PRO A 68 -13.03 10.40 -9.28
CA PRO A 68 -13.41 9.09 -8.75
C PRO A 68 -12.56 8.63 -7.56
N ARG A 69 -11.48 9.33 -7.20
CA ARG A 69 -10.44 8.82 -6.28
C ARG A 69 -10.99 8.52 -4.90
N THR A 70 -11.85 9.40 -4.38
CA THR A 70 -12.51 9.21 -3.08
C THR A 70 -13.30 7.92 -3.06
N LEU A 71 -14.12 7.67 -4.09
CA LEU A 71 -14.92 6.45 -4.16
C LEU A 71 -14.05 5.19 -4.30
N LEU A 72 -13.04 5.24 -5.17
CA LEU A 72 -12.10 4.14 -5.38
C LEU A 72 -11.45 3.71 -4.06
N VAL A 73 -10.90 4.67 -3.31
CA VAL A 73 -10.23 4.40 -2.03
C VAL A 73 -11.21 3.88 -0.98
N LEU A 74 -12.43 4.43 -0.89
CA LEU A 74 -13.45 3.92 0.04
C LEU A 74 -13.82 2.47 -0.26
N LEU A 75 -14.21 2.19 -1.50
CA LEU A 75 -14.66 0.85 -1.89
C LEU A 75 -13.52 -0.17 -1.78
N GLY A 76 -12.30 0.19 -2.18
CA GLY A 76 -11.15 -0.67 -2.02
C GLY A 76 -10.81 -0.94 -0.56
N SER A 77 -10.86 0.08 0.31
CA SER A 77 -10.57 -0.11 1.74
C SER A 77 -11.64 -0.97 2.41
N PHE A 78 -12.91 -0.83 2.02
CA PHE A 78 -13.99 -1.69 2.54
C PHE A 78 -13.86 -3.12 2.01
N GLY A 79 -13.55 -3.30 0.74
CA GLY A 79 -13.31 -4.62 0.13
C GLY A 79 -12.14 -5.35 0.79
N LEU A 80 -11.00 -4.68 0.97
CA LEU A 80 -9.85 -5.26 1.68
C LEU A 80 -10.14 -5.46 3.17
N ALA A 81 -10.95 -4.61 3.81
CA ALA A 81 -11.37 -4.82 5.20
C ALA A 81 -12.24 -6.07 5.35
N LEU A 82 -13.15 -6.35 4.41
CA LEU A 82 -13.92 -7.59 4.40
C LEU A 82 -13.01 -8.82 4.23
N LEU A 83 -12.06 -8.72 3.30
CA LEU A 83 -11.07 -9.77 3.08
C LEU A 83 -10.26 -10.04 4.35
N LEU A 84 -9.76 -8.99 5.01
CA LEU A 84 -9.01 -9.09 6.26
C LEU A 84 -9.86 -9.68 7.39
N ARG A 85 -11.13 -9.26 7.52
CA ARG A 85 -12.05 -9.79 8.53
C ARG A 85 -12.29 -11.29 8.37
N ASN A 86 -12.47 -11.75 7.13
CA ASN A 86 -12.80 -13.13 6.83
C ASN A 86 -11.59 -14.06 6.89
N GLN A 87 -10.43 -13.59 6.41
CA GLN A 87 -9.27 -14.46 6.21
C GLN A 87 -8.13 -14.24 7.22
N ARG A 88 -8.14 -13.10 7.94
CA ARG A 88 -7.10 -12.70 8.92
C ARG A 88 -5.66 -12.81 8.38
N SER A 89 -5.48 -12.55 7.08
CA SER A 89 -4.19 -12.73 6.40
C SER A 89 -3.78 -11.44 5.67
N TRP A 90 -2.77 -10.76 6.21
CA TRP A 90 -2.16 -9.58 5.57
C TRP A 90 -1.49 -9.88 4.23
N PRO A 91 -0.78 -11.01 4.02
CA PRO A 91 -0.24 -11.34 2.71
C PRO A 91 -1.31 -11.40 1.61
N ARG A 92 -2.48 -12.00 1.91
CA ARG A 92 -3.60 -12.04 0.96
C ARG A 92 -4.16 -10.64 0.67
N VAL A 93 -4.30 -9.80 1.70
CA VAL A 93 -4.72 -8.39 1.54
C VAL A 93 -3.76 -7.63 0.63
N MET A 94 -2.45 -7.81 0.83
CA MET A 94 -1.44 -7.16 0.00
C MET A 94 -1.48 -7.64 -1.45
N LEU A 95 -1.63 -8.95 -1.70
CA LEU A 95 -1.76 -9.49 -3.05
C LEU A 95 -3.04 -9.01 -3.75
N CYS A 96 -4.19 -9.06 -3.06
CA CYS A 96 -5.45 -8.55 -3.61
C CYS A 96 -5.42 -7.03 -3.87
N SER A 97 -4.60 -6.28 -3.12
CA SER A 97 -4.43 -4.84 -3.37
C SER A 97 -3.81 -4.54 -4.74
N VAL A 98 -3.02 -5.45 -5.33
CA VAL A 98 -2.50 -5.31 -6.70
C VAL A 98 -3.64 -5.37 -7.71
N GLY A 99 -4.58 -6.30 -7.52
CA GLY A 99 -5.79 -6.39 -8.36
C GLY A 99 -6.67 -5.14 -8.24
N LEU A 100 -6.79 -4.56 -7.05
CA LEU A 100 -7.43 -3.26 -6.87
C LEU A 100 -6.64 -2.13 -7.52
N GLY A 101 -5.31 -2.16 -7.47
CA GLY A 101 -4.45 -1.23 -8.18
C GLY A 101 -4.67 -1.26 -9.69
N LEU A 102 -4.86 -2.44 -10.29
CA LEU A 102 -5.23 -2.58 -11.70
C LEU A 102 -6.61 -2.00 -12.00
N LEU A 103 -7.60 -2.23 -11.13
CA LEU A 103 -8.92 -1.61 -11.23
C LEU A 103 -8.81 -0.08 -11.18
N TYR A 104 -7.96 0.46 -10.30
CA TYR A 104 -7.71 1.89 -10.19
C TYR A 104 -7.03 2.43 -11.44
N ALA A 105 -6.01 1.74 -11.96
CA ALA A 105 -5.32 2.13 -13.20
C ALA A 105 -6.31 2.20 -14.37
N TRP A 106 -7.23 1.24 -14.47
CA TRP A 106 -8.30 1.27 -15.47
C TRP A 106 -9.24 2.48 -15.27
N ALA A 107 -9.77 2.66 -14.06
CA ALA A 107 -10.69 3.76 -13.77
C ALA A 107 -10.05 5.15 -13.99
N LEU A 108 -8.79 5.31 -13.58
CA LEU A 108 -8.02 6.53 -13.78
C LEU A 108 -7.66 6.74 -15.25
N GLY A 109 -7.39 5.68 -16.01
CA GLY A 109 -7.16 5.77 -17.45
C GLY A 109 -8.38 6.26 -18.23
N VAL A 110 -9.59 5.87 -17.79
CA VAL A 110 -10.85 6.35 -18.37
C VAL A 110 -11.11 7.82 -18.03
N VAL A 111 -10.89 8.24 -16.78
CA VAL A 111 -11.28 9.59 -16.34
C VAL A 111 -10.17 10.63 -16.55
N PHE A 112 -8.90 10.25 -16.35
CA PHE A 112 -7.75 11.15 -16.40
C PHE A 112 -6.79 10.83 -17.56
N GLY A 113 -7.22 10.07 -18.57
CA GLY A 113 -6.38 9.66 -19.69
C GLY A 113 -5.72 10.84 -20.42
N GLU A 114 -6.49 11.89 -20.73
CA GLU A 114 -5.97 13.11 -21.37
C GLU A 114 -4.94 13.85 -20.49
N PRO A 115 -5.23 14.21 -19.23
CA PRO A 115 -4.23 14.81 -18.34
C PRO A 115 -2.96 13.96 -18.17
N ILE A 116 -3.09 12.64 -18.09
CA ILE A 116 -1.94 11.73 -17.96
C ILE A 116 -1.11 11.74 -19.23
N ALA A 117 -1.75 11.69 -20.41
CA ALA A 117 -1.06 11.75 -21.70
C ALA A 117 -0.37 13.11 -21.91
N ALA A 118 -1.00 14.21 -21.51
CA ALA A 118 -0.39 15.54 -21.57
C ALA A 118 0.86 15.64 -20.68
N LEU A 119 0.78 15.13 -19.45
CA LEU A 119 1.94 15.05 -18.56
C LEU A 119 3.04 14.14 -19.12
N ALA A 120 2.68 13.00 -19.69
CA ALA A 120 3.63 12.08 -20.33
C ALA A 120 4.38 12.76 -21.48
N ALA A 121 3.66 13.51 -22.33
CA ALA A 121 4.27 14.27 -23.42
C ALA A 121 5.24 15.35 -22.92
N GLU A 122 4.93 16.01 -21.80
CA GLU A 122 5.82 17.01 -21.20
C GLU A 122 7.07 16.38 -20.59
N LEU A 123 6.93 15.25 -19.89
CA LEU A 123 8.07 14.49 -19.41
C LEU A 123 8.93 13.95 -20.55
N GLN A 124 8.32 13.54 -21.66
CA GLN A 124 9.04 13.03 -22.83
C GLN A 124 10.00 14.09 -23.40
N LYS A 125 9.61 15.36 -23.41
CA LYS A 125 10.47 16.47 -23.85
C LYS A 125 11.68 16.68 -22.95
N MET A 126 11.56 16.34 -21.66
CA MET A 126 12.65 16.49 -20.68
C MET A 126 13.59 15.27 -20.62
N LEU A 127 13.24 14.14 -21.25
CA LEU A 127 14.07 12.93 -21.24
C LEU A 127 15.52 13.16 -21.74
N PRO A 128 15.76 13.90 -22.85
CA PRO A 128 17.13 14.14 -23.34
C PRO A 128 17.98 14.89 -22.32
N ASP A 129 17.37 15.86 -21.61
CA ASP A 129 18.07 16.66 -20.60
C ASP A 129 18.31 15.86 -19.31
N MET A 130 17.37 14.98 -18.93
CA MET A 130 17.48 14.16 -17.72
C MET A 130 18.50 13.02 -17.85
N LEU A 131 18.61 12.43 -19.04
CA LEU A 131 19.46 11.25 -19.31
C LEU A 131 20.74 11.60 -20.07
N SER A 132 20.85 12.83 -20.60
CA SER A 132 22.02 13.39 -21.29
C SER A 132 22.71 12.38 -22.24
N ASP A 133 23.94 12.00 -21.93
CA ASP A 133 24.77 11.11 -22.75
C ASP A 133 24.15 9.71 -22.86
N ALA A 134 23.44 9.25 -21.82
CA ALA A 134 22.77 7.95 -21.86
C ALA A 134 21.58 7.96 -22.84
N TYR A 135 20.90 9.09 -23.03
CA TYR A 135 19.82 9.21 -24.01
C TYR A 135 20.33 9.15 -25.44
N GLN A 136 21.45 9.85 -25.71
CA GLN A 136 22.06 9.91 -27.04
C GLN A 136 22.64 8.56 -27.50
N GLN A 137 23.00 7.69 -26.55
CA GLN A 137 23.48 6.33 -26.83
C GLN A 137 22.36 5.36 -27.22
N LEU A 138 21.10 5.69 -26.96
CA LEU A 138 19.96 4.85 -27.32
C LEU A 138 19.63 4.95 -28.80
N SER A 139 19.22 3.83 -29.40
CA SER A 139 18.67 3.83 -30.76
C SER A 139 17.35 4.62 -30.83
N VAL A 140 16.94 5.02 -32.03
CA VAL A 140 15.66 5.73 -32.24
C VAL A 140 14.48 4.88 -31.75
N GLU A 141 14.54 3.56 -31.96
CA GLU A 141 13.54 2.61 -31.47
C GLU A 141 13.50 2.53 -29.94
N GLU A 142 14.67 2.55 -29.28
CA GLU A 142 14.77 2.54 -27.82
C GLU A 142 14.25 3.84 -27.20
N GLN A 143 14.54 4.98 -27.81
CA GLN A 143 13.99 6.28 -27.40
C GLN A 143 12.46 6.32 -27.53
N ALA A 144 11.93 5.83 -28.66
CA ALA A 144 10.49 5.74 -28.89
C ALA A 144 9.81 4.80 -27.87
N ARG A 145 10.45 3.65 -27.58
CA ARG A 145 9.99 2.73 -26.55
C ARG A 145 9.98 3.38 -25.18
N LEU A 146 11.03 4.10 -24.80
CA LEU A 146 11.13 4.78 -23.51
C LEU A 146 9.99 5.81 -23.34
N GLY A 147 9.71 6.59 -24.39
CA GLY A 147 8.59 7.53 -24.41
C GLY A 147 7.22 6.83 -24.26
N ALA A 148 7.02 5.70 -24.95
CA ALA A 148 5.78 4.94 -24.88
C ALA A 148 5.50 4.37 -23.47
N LEU A 149 6.52 4.14 -22.65
CA LEU A 149 6.37 3.67 -21.27
C LEU A 149 5.85 4.74 -20.31
N LEU A 150 5.97 6.04 -20.63
CA LEU A 150 5.63 7.12 -19.71
C LEU A 150 4.15 7.11 -19.30
N THR A 151 3.24 7.01 -20.26
CA THR A 151 1.79 7.03 -19.98
C THR A 151 1.35 5.88 -19.08
N PRO A 152 1.68 4.59 -19.38
CA PRO A 152 1.35 3.47 -18.47
C PRO A 152 2.03 3.56 -17.11
N VAL A 153 3.30 4.00 -17.04
CA VAL A 153 4.02 4.15 -15.77
C VAL A 153 3.38 5.23 -14.90
N LEU A 154 3.05 6.40 -15.47
CA LEU A 154 2.35 7.47 -14.76
C LEU A 154 0.97 7.02 -14.27
N THR A 155 0.24 6.29 -15.10
CA THR A 155 -1.06 5.69 -14.71
C THR A 155 -0.88 4.72 -13.54
N GLY A 156 0.11 3.84 -13.63
CA GLY A 156 0.47 2.90 -12.58
C GLY A 156 0.90 3.59 -11.28
N LEU A 157 1.63 4.71 -11.35
CA LEU A 157 2.05 5.49 -10.19
C LEU A 157 0.85 6.13 -9.48
N LEU A 158 -0.08 6.73 -10.24
CA LEU A 158 -1.31 7.28 -9.67
C LEU A 158 -2.17 6.19 -9.03
N ALA A 159 -2.29 5.04 -9.70
CA ALA A 159 -3.01 3.89 -9.16
C ALA A 159 -2.33 3.32 -7.90
N ALA A 160 -1.00 3.23 -7.88
CA ALA A 160 -0.22 2.80 -6.73
C ALA A 160 -0.37 3.78 -5.54
N LEU A 161 -0.47 5.09 -5.79
CA LEU A 161 -0.75 6.07 -4.75
C LEU A 161 -2.12 5.83 -4.11
N LEU A 162 -3.16 5.55 -4.91
CA LEU A 162 -4.47 5.17 -4.38
C LEU A 162 -4.43 3.82 -3.65
N GLN A 163 -3.66 2.84 -4.15
CA GLN A 163 -3.45 1.54 -3.50
C GLN A 163 -2.77 1.71 -2.13
N ILE A 164 -1.71 2.53 -2.04
CA ILE A 164 -1.05 2.88 -0.78
C ILE A 164 -2.04 3.54 0.17
N THR A 165 -2.81 4.52 -0.31
CA THR A 165 -3.80 5.24 0.51
C THR A 165 -4.88 4.29 1.03
N THR A 166 -5.33 3.36 0.19
CA THR A 166 -6.29 2.31 0.54
C THR A 166 -5.75 1.40 1.65
N LEU A 167 -4.50 0.93 1.51
CA LEU A 167 -3.83 0.07 2.48
C LEU A 167 -3.56 0.80 3.80
N LEU A 168 -3.08 2.05 3.75
CA LEU A 168 -2.84 2.87 4.94
C LEU A 168 -4.15 3.15 5.69
N SER A 169 -5.24 3.42 4.98
CA SER A 169 -6.57 3.62 5.58
C SER A 169 -7.05 2.34 6.28
N LEU A 170 -6.90 1.18 5.64
CA LEU A 170 -7.21 -0.12 6.25
C LEU A 170 -6.33 -0.40 7.48
N ILE A 171 -5.02 -0.18 7.36
CA ILE A 171 -4.05 -0.35 8.44
C ILE A 171 -4.43 0.54 9.63
N LEU A 172 -4.82 1.78 9.37
CA LEU A 172 -5.27 2.70 10.41
C LEU A 172 -6.57 2.22 11.08
N GLY A 173 -7.55 1.77 10.30
CA GLY A 173 -8.78 1.17 10.83
C GLY A 173 -8.50 -0.07 11.69
N ARG A 174 -7.61 -0.97 11.23
CA ARG A 174 -7.19 -2.15 12.00
C ARG A 174 -6.40 -1.77 13.26
N TYR A 175 -5.55 -0.76 13.19
CA TYR A 175 -4.82 -0.21 14.34
C TYR A 175 -5.78 0.33 15.40
N TRP A 176 -6.78 1.13 15.01
CA TRP A 176 -7.81 1.60 15.93
C TRP A 176 -8.62 0.45 16.54
N GLN A 177 -8.97 -0.54 15.73
CA GLN A 177 -9.66 -1.74 16.23
C GLN A 177 -8.81 -2.46 17.30
N ALA A 178 -7.50 -2.62 17.06
CA ALA A 178 -6.58 -3.19 18.03
C ALA A 178 -6.50 -2.32 19.30
N LEU A 179 -6.35 -1.00 19.15
CA LEU A 179 -6.26 -0.07 20.28
C LEU A 179 -7.48 -0.12 21.22
N LEU A 180 -8.67 -0.40 20.69
CA LEU A 180 -9.90 -0.48 21.46
C LEU A 180 -10.20 -1.87 22.01
N TYR A 181 -9.95 -2.93 21.22
CA TYR A 181 -10.46 -4.27 21.50
C TYR A 181 -9.40 -5.35 21.61
N ASN A 182 -8.17 -5.11 21.16
CA ASN A 182 -7.04 -6.05 21.24
C ASN A 182 -5.70 -5.29 21.28
N PRO A 183 -5.36 -4.63 22.42
CA PRO A 183 -4.20 -3.75 22.50
C PRO A 183 -2.91 -4.47 22.11
N GLY A 184 -2.14 -3.88 21.19
CA GLY A 184 -0.90 -4.49 20.67
C GLY A 184 -1.09 -5.55 19.58
N GLY A 185 -2.31 -6.05 19.36
CA GLY A 185 -2.60 -7.11 18.38
C GLY A 185 -2.19 -6.75 16.95
N PHE A 186 -2.45 -5.52 16.50
CA PHE A 186 -2.01 -5.06 15.18
C PHE A 186 -0.48 -5.13 15.01
N GLY A 187 0.29 -4.79 16.06
CA GLY A 187 1.76 -4.84 15.98
C GLY A 187 2.28 -6.27 15.78
N LEU A 188 1.65 -7.28 16.39
CA LEU A 188 1.99 -8.69 16.16
C LEU A 188 1.62 -9.13 14.73
N GLU A 189 0.43 -8.77 14.24
CA GLU A 189 -0.02 -9.09 12.89
C GLU A 189 0.86 -8.45 11.81
N PHE A 190 1.21 -7.18 11.98
CA PHE A 190 2.00 -6.46 10.99
C PHE A 190 3.43 -6.99 10.93
N ARG A 191 4.07 -7.27 12.08
CA ARG A 191 5.43 -7.83 12.14
C ARG A 191 5.55 -9.25 11.58
N THR A 192 4.44 -9.96 11.42
CA THR A 192 4.40 -11.31 10.82
C THR A 192 4.05 -11.28 9.33
N LEU A 193 3.82 -10.09 8.75
CA LEU A 193 3.68 -9.95 7.30
C LEU A 193 4.96 -10.37 6.60
N ARG A 194 4.85 -11.45 5.84
CA ARG A 194 5.86 -12.06 4.98
C ARG A 194 5.15 -12.80 3.86
N PHE A 195 5.72 -12.81 2.65
CA PHE A 195 5.21 -13.61 1.55
C PHE A 195 5.92 -14.96 1.51
N SER A 196 5.24 -15.98 0.97
CA SER A 196 5.95 -17.18 0.52
C SER A 196 6.78 -16.86 -0.74
N PRO A 197 7.80 -17.65 -1.07
CA PRO A 197 8.68 -17.42 -2.22
C PRO A 197 7.92 -17.18 -3.54
N ALA A 198 6.92 -18.01 -3.86
CA ALA A 198 6.23 -17.93 -5.14
C ALA A 198 5.50 -16.57 -5.35
N PRO A 199 4.62 -16.09 -4.43
CA PRO A 199 4.03 -14.75 -4.53
C PRO A 199 5.06 -13.63 -4.57
N ALA A 200 6.16 -13.72 -3.80
CA ALA A 200 7.22 -12.71 -3.82
C ALA A 200 7.89 -12.63 -5.20
N MET A 201 8.16 -13.77 -5.84
CA MET A 201 8.73 -13.83 -7.18
C MET A 201 7.75 -13.34 -8.25
N VAL A 202 6.45 -13.61 -8.11
CA VAL A 202 5.43 -13.06 -9.01
C VAL A 202 5.37 -11.54 -8.91
N LEU A 203 5.40 -10.98 -7.69
CA LEU A 203 5.45 -9.53 -7.48
C LEU A 203 6.74 -8.93 -8.07
N LEU A 204 7.89 -9.58 -7.87
CA LEU A 204 9.16 -9.16 -8.46
C LEU A 204 9.11 -9.19 -10.00
N ALA A 205 8.57 -10.25 -10.59
CA ALA A 205 8.42 -10.39 -12.03
C ALA A 205 7.49 -9.30 -12.59
N GLY A 206 6.35 -9.03 -11.95
CA GLY A 206 5.47 -7.92 -12.32
C GLY A 206 6.17 -6.57 -12.19
N MET A 207 7.04 -6.41 -11.18
CA MET A 207 7.79 -5.19 -10.94
C MET A 207 8.84 -4.90 -12.03
N LEU A 208 9.61 -5.92 -12.44
CA LEU A 208 10.77 -5.75 -13.32
C LEU A 208 10.49 -6.08 -14.79
N LEU A 209 9.62 -7.06 -15.05
CA LEU A 209 9.41 -7.60 -16.40
C LEU A 209 8.16 -7.03 -17.08
N GLY A 210 7.33 -6.25 -16.37
CA GLY A 210 6.17 -5.59 -16.96
C GLY A 210 6.50 -4.83 -18.26
N PRO A 211 7.47 -3.89 -18.23
CA PRO A 211 7.87 -3.13 -19.42
C PRO A 211 8.45 -3.95 -20.58
N SER A 212 9.02 -5.13 -20.29
CA SER A 212 9.60 -6.01 -21.30
C SER A 212 8.57 -6.92 -21.98
N LEU A 213 7.48 -7.26 -21.29
CA LEU A 213 6.38 -8.08 -21.83
C LEU A 213 5.35 -7.26 -22.62
N GLY A 214 5.22 -5.97 -22.33
CA GLY A 214 4.35 -5.06 -23.08
C GLY A 214 4.32 -3.66 -22.47
N VAL A 215 4.14 -2.64 -23.32
CA VAL A 215 4.16 -1.23 -22.88
C VAL A 215 3.11 -0.95 -21.81
N GLN A 216 1.89 -1.48 -21.97
CA GLN A 216 0.81 -1.32 -20.99
C GLN A 216 1.12 -2.02 -19.66
N LEU A 217 1.84 -3.13 -19.68
CA LEU A 217 2.22 -3.87 -18.48
C LEU A 217 3.28 -3.13 -17.64
N ALA A 218 3.87 -2.05 -18.15
CA ALA A 218 4.75 -1.18 -17.37
C ALA A 218 4.05 -0.55 -16.15
N MET A 219 2.71 -0.45 -16.15
CA MET A 219 1.94 -0.03 -14.97
C MET A 219 2.06 -1.00 -13.79
N LEU A 220 2.43 -2.27 -14.03
CA LEU A 220 2.64 -3.25 -12.96
C LEU A 220 3.84 -2.92 -12.08
N ALA A 221 4.84 -2.21 -12.62
CA ALA A 221 6.04 -1.82 -11.88
C ALA A 221 5.72 -1.15 -10.54
N PRO A 222 4.99 -0.02 -10.51
CA PRO A 222 4.59 0.62 -9.26
C PRO A 222 3.51 -0.14 -8.48
N LEU A 223 2.65 -0.94 -9.11
CA LEU A 223 1.58 -1.67 -8.41
C LEU A 223 2.09 -2.86 -7.60
N CYS A 224 3.02 -3.64 -8.19
CA CYS A 224 3.62 -4.80 -7.56
C CYS A 224 4.68 -4.41 -6.51
N SER A 225 5.28 -3.23 -6.62
CA SER A 225 6.24 -2.75 -5.62
C SER A 225 5.58 -2.41 -4.28
N VAL A 226 4.31 -1.95 -4.27
CA VAL A 226 3.60 -1.55 -3.05
C VAL A 226 3.55 -2.69 -2.01
N PRO A 227 3.04 -3.91 -2.32
CA PRO A 227 3.09 -5.05 -1.39
C PRO A 227 4.49 -5.36 -0.85
N LEU A 228 5.50 -5.32 -1.71
CA LEU A 228 6.89 -5.62 -1.35
C LEU A 228 7.42 -4.59 -0.35
N VAL A 229 7.19 -3.30 -0.58
CA VAL A 229 7.62 -2.24 0.34
C VAL A 229 6.92 -2.34 1.68
N PHE A 230 5.61 -2.62 1.73
CA PHE A 230 4.91 -2.86 3.00
C PHE A 230 5.47 -4.07 3.75
N ALA A 231 5.81 -5.15 3.05
CA ALA A 231 6.48 -6.31 3.67
C ALA A 231 7.90 -5.98 4.15
N GLY A 232 8.65 -5.14 3.43
CA GLY A 232 9.96 -4.64 3.85
C GLY A 232 9.87 -3.78 5.11
N ILE A 233 8.87 -2.89 5.21
CA ILE A 233 8.61 -2.11 6.43
C ILE A 233 8.25 -3.05 7.58
N ALA A 234 7.37 -4.02 7.34
CA ALA A 234 7.04 -5.04 8.32
C ALA A 234 8.28 -5.80 8.80
N LEU A 235 9.22 -6.12 7.90
CA LEU A 235 10.50 -6.77 8.22
C LEU A 235 11.30 -5.95 9.22
N MET A 236 11.51 -4.67 8.93
CA MET A 236 12.23 -3.76 9.83
C MET A 236 11.56 -3.67 11.20
N HIS A 237 10.22 -3.57 11.26
CA HIS A 237 9.47 -3.59 12.52
C HIS A 237 9.62 -4.92 13.27
N GLY A 238 9.70 -6.05 12.55
CA GLY A 238 9.91 -7.37 13.11
C GLY A 238 11.31 -7.51 13.72
N LEU A 239 12.35 -7.12 12.97
CA LEU A 239 13.74 -7.18 13.41
C LEU A 239 14.01 -6.29 14.63
N VAL A 240 13.55 -5.03 14.60
CA VAL A 240 13.70 -4.11 15.75
C VAL A 240 13.07 -4.70 17.01
N ALA A 241 11.93 -5.37 16.87
CA ALA A 241 11.25 -5.99 18.01
C ALA A 241 11.91 -7.27 18.51
N GLN A 242 12.38 -8.14 17.61
CA GLN A 242 13.05 -9.40 17.96
C GLN A 242 14.39 -9.12 18.63
N SER A 243 15.23 -8.28 18.02
CA SER A 243 16.55 -7.90 18.53
C SER A 243 16.50 -6.88 19.67
N ARG A 244 15.31 -6.61 20.25
CA ARG A 244 15.07 -5.65 21.35
C ARG A 244 15.73 -4.28 21.13
N MET A 245 15.82 -3.82 19.88
CA MET A 245 16.48 -2.59 19.52
C MET A 245 15.66 -1.36 19.94
N SER A 246 16.33 -0.22 20.10
CA SER A 246 15.67 1.05 20.37
C SER A 246 14.69 1.42 19.25
N ARG A 247 13.57 2.04 19.62
CA ARG A 247 12.59 2.60 18.66
C ARG A 247 13.19 3.68 17.75
N PHE A 248 14.35 4.22 18.12
CA PHE A 248 15.12 5.16 17.30
C PHE A 248 15.39 4.64 15.87
N TRP A 249 15.61 3.33 15.71
CA TRP A 249 15.82 2.73 14.39
C TRP A 249 14.60 2.86 13.47
N LEU A 250 13.38 2.81 14.03
CA LEU A 250 12.16 3.03 13.26
C LEU A 250 11.99 4.51 12.90
N VAL A 251 12.40 5.42 13.78
CA VAL A 251 12.43 6.86 13.45
C VAL A 251 13.39 7.09 12.29
N GLY A 252 14.60 6.54 12.35
CA GLY A 252 15.58 6.57 11.28
C GLY A 252 15.01 6.05 9.96
N LEU A 253 14.36 4.88 9.97
CA LEU A 253 13.70 4.30 8.80
C LEU A 253 12.68 5.26 8.16
N TYR A 254 11.80 5.88 8.94
CA TYR A 254 10.78 6.77 8.38
C TYR A 254 11.34 8.11 7.90
N VAL A 255 12.33 8.67 8.61
CA VAL A 255 13.02 9.89 8.18
C VAL A 255 13.77 9.64 6.88
N THR A 256 14.52 8.53 6.77
CA THR A 256 15.24 8.21 5.53
C THR A 256 14.31 7.79 4.41
N LEU A 257 13.18 7.14 4.70
CA LEU A 257 12.16 6.83 3.69
C LEU A 257 11.59 8.11 3.05
N VAL A 258 11.45 9.19 3.82
CA VAL A 258 10.96 10.49 3.29
C VAL A 258 12.08 11.26 2.58
N LEU A 259 13.26 11.37 3.18
CA LEU A 259 14.37 12.17 2.64
C LEU A 259 15.08 11.50 1.46
N PHE A 260 15.14 10.17 1.46
CA PHE A 260 15.87 9.35 0.50
C PHE A 260 14.97 8.26 -0.10
N MET A 261 13.73 8.63 -0.44
CA MET A 261 12.72 7.71 -0.95
C MET A 261 13.22 6.90 -2.16
N GLN A 262 13.96 7.53 -3.08
CA GLN A 262 14.48 6.89 -4.29
C GLN A 262 15.44 5.73 -3.98
N LEU A 263 16.13 5.78 -2.83
CA LEU A 263 17.06 4.73 -2.40
C LEU A 263 16.40 3.72 -1.45
N ILE A 264 15.65 4.20 -0.46
CA ILE A 264 15.07 3.34 0.58
C ILE A 264 13.91 2.50 0.04
N TYR A 265 13.12 3.04 -0.89
CA TYR A 265 11.94 2.33 -1.42
C TYR A 265 12.34 1.03 -2.17
N PRO A 266 13.28 1.04 -3.14
CA PRO A 266 13.76 -0.20 -3.77
C PRO A 266 14.43 -1.16 -2.78
N LEU A 267 15.20 -0.62 -1.82
CA LEU A 267 15.87 -1.45 -0.81
C LEU A 267 14.85 -2.24 0.03
N LEU A 268 13.74 -1.61 0.45
CA LEU A 268 12.67 -2.30 1.17
C LEU A 268 12.04 -3.42 0.34
N ALA A 269 11.85 -3.20 -0.97
CA ALA A 269 11.31 -4.23 -1.85
C ALA A 269 12.26 -5.44 -1.97
N VAL A 270 13.56 -5.18 -2.15
CA VAL A 270 14.60 -6.23 -2.16
C VAL A 270 14.60 -6.98 -0.84
N MET A 271 14.64 -6.28 0.28
CA MET A 271 14.63 -6.89 1.62
C MET A 271 13.42 -7.80 1.84
N ALA A 272 12.23 -7.42 1.34
CA ALA A 272 11.03 -8.25 1.41
C ALA A 272 11.16 -9.55 0.61
N ILE A 273 11.80 -9.51 -0.56
CA ILE A 273 12.05 -10.70 -1.39
C ILE A 273 13.04 -11.62 -0.67
N VAL A 274 14.14 -11.07 -0.17
CA VAL A 274 15.16 -11.85 0.53
C VAL A 274 14.57 -12.49 1.81
N ASP A 275 13.74 -11.77 2.59
CA ASP A 275 13.03 -12.37 3.73
C ASP A 275 12.05 -13.47 3.31
N SER A 276 11.37 -13.30 2.18
CA SER A 276 10.46 -14.33 1.64
C SER A 276 11.21 -15.61 1.29
N LEU A 277 12.42 -15.51 0.73
CA LEU A 277 13.26 -16.65 0.35
C LEU A 277 13.98 -17.33 1.52
N PHE A 278 14.57 -16.56 2.44
CA PHE A 278 15.53 -17.09 3.43
C PHE A 278 15.01 -17.15 4.87
N ASP A 279 13.89 -16.52 5.19
CA ASP A 279 13.34 -16.43 6.55
C ASP A 279 14.35 -15.89 7.60
N PHE A 280 14.69 -14.60 7.52
CA PHE A 280 15.62 -14.00 8.49
C PHE A 280 15.07 -14.04 9.91
N ARG A 281 13.77 -13.84 10.05
CA ARG A 281 13.07 -13.77 11.34
C ARG A 281 13.05 -15.12 12.05
N GLY A 282 12.85 -16.23 11.33
CA GLY A 282 12.87 -17.57 11.91
C GLY A 282 14.27 -18.09 12.28
N ARG A 283 15.32 -17.50 11.70
CA ARG A 283 16.72 -17.81 12.06
C ARG A 283 17.19 -17.03 13.28
N ALA A 284 16.90 -15.73 13.35
CA ALA A 284 17.26 -14.90 14.50
C ALA A 284 16.69 -15.43 15.83
N SER A 285 15.47 -15.99 15.81
CA SER A 285 14.88 -16.62 17.00
C SER A 285 15.52 -17.96 17.40
N ARG A 286 16.18 -18.67 16.47
CA ARG A 286 16.84 -19.95 16.75
C ARG A 286 18.22 -19.77 17.38
N ASP A 287 18.93 -18.69 17.03
CA ASP A 287 20.22 -18.37 17.66
C ASP A 287 20.04 -17.87 19.11
N ASP A 288 18.91 -17.23 19.43
CA ASP A 288 18.59 -16.83 20.82
C ASP A 288 18.22 -18.01 21.73
N ASP A 289 17.63 -19.09 21.18
CA ASP A 289 17.29 -20.33 21.93
C ASP A 289 18.46 -21.32 22.02
N ALA A 290 19.51 -21.15 21.21
CA ALA A 290 20.76 -21.91 21.30
C ALA A 290 21.66 -21.32 22.40
N GLY A 291 21.20 -21.37 23.65
CA GLY A 291 22.06 -21.20 24.84
C GLY A 291 23.23 -22.20 24.82
N PRO A 292 24.34 -21.92 25.53
CA PRO A 292 25.60 -22.62 25.32
C PRO A 292 25.38 -24.13 25.46
N ALA A 293 25.78 -24.88 24.44
CA ALA A 293 25.91 -26.32 24.57
C ALA A 293 27.00 -26.56 25.63
N ASN A 294 26.59 -26.90 26.84
CA ASN A 294 27.46 -27.36 27.91
C ASN A 294 28.14 -28.64 27.42
N GLY A 295 29.28 -28.50 26.76
CA GLY A 295 30.19 -29.59 26.49
C GLY A 295 30.88 -29.97 27.79
N GLU A 296 30.29 -30.90 28.53
CA GLU A 296 31.01 -31.72 29.49
C GLU A 296 31.15 -33.13 28.91
N GLY A 297 32.39 -33.45 28.54
CA GLY A 297 32.90 -34.77 28.19
C GLY A 297 34.39 -34.77 28.47
#